data_AF-A0A5C8S9P2-F1
#
_entry.id   AF-A0A5C8S9P2-F1
#
_cell.length_a   1.000
_cell.length_b   1.000
_cell.length_c   1.000
_cell.angle_alpha   90.00
_cell.angle_beta   90.00
_cell.angle_gamma   90.00
#
_symmetry.space_group_name_H-M   'P 1'
#
loop_
_entity.id
_entity.type
_entity.pdbx_description
1 polymer ?
#
loop_
_entity_poly.entity_id
_entity_poly.type
_entity_poly.pdbx_seq_one_letter_code
_entity_poly.pdbx_strand_id
1 'polypeptide(L)' 'MTKPSHSAKLRVNDPQARTEAEMAQDPDAVAGRAIVEARVALCTRDEQAAFWAAVRRCFGGPAPEATA' A
#
# COMPACT_ATOMS: atom_id res chain seq x y z
N MET A 1 -9.30 33.79 -15.86
CA MET A 1 -8.72 32.50 -16.32
C MET A 1 -8.83 31.49 -15.19
N THR A 2 -9.92 30.71 -15.17
CA THR A 2 -10.21 29.70 -14.15
C THR A 2 -9.43 28.44 -14.48
N LYS A 3 -8.49 28.04 -13.61
CA LYS A 3 -7.80 26.74 -13.71
C LYS A 3 -8.83 25.62 -13.49
N PRO A 4 -8.95 24.62 -14.37
CA PRO A 4 -9.77 23.46 -14.08
C PRO A 4 -9.08 22.66 -12.96
N SER A 5 -9.73 22.65 -11.80
CA SER A 5 -9.35 21.80 -10.68
C SER A 5 -9.71 20.36 -11.07
N HIS A 6 -8.73 19.58 -11.52
CA HIS A 6 -8.89 18.14 -11.71
C HIS A 6 -8.89 17.45 -10.35
N SER A 7 -10.00 17.60 -9.62
CA SER A 7 -10.42 16.60 -8.64
C SER A 7 -10.80 15.34 -9.41
N ALA A 8 -9.78 14.60 -9.85
CA ALA A 8 -9.92 13.27 -10.41
C ALA A 8 -10.40 12.36 -9.29
N LYS A 9 -11.72 12.35 -9.07
CA LYS A 9 -12.37 11.29 -8.29
C LYS A 9 -12.01 9.99 -9.00
N LEU A 10 -11.24 9.14 -8.33
CA LEU A 10 -10.97 7.75 -8.75
C LEU A 10 -12.31 7.16 -9.16
N ARG A 11 -12.55 6.99 -10.47
CA ARG A 11 -13.76 6.35 -10.93
C ARG A 11 -13.52 4.87 -10.67
N VAL A 12 -14.29 4.32 -9.73
CA VAL A 12 -14.22 2.92 -9.27
C VAL A 12 -14.44 1.89 -10.39
N ASN A 13 -14.69 2.34 -11.64
CA ASN A 13 -14.85 1.51 -12.83
C ASN A 13 -14.14 2.12 -14.07
N ASP A 14 -12.96 2.73 -13.90
CA ASP A 14 -12.14 3.10 -15.04
C ASP A 14 -11.50 1.84 -15.65
N PRO A 15 -11.79 1.45 -16.90
CA PRO A 15 -11.15 0.30 -17.55
C PRO A 15 -9.64 0.50 -17.77
N GLN A 16 -9.12 1.71 -17.55
CA GLN A 16 -7.69 2.01 -17.54
C GLN A 16 -7.08 1.98 -16.13
N ALA A 17 -7.87 1.77 -15.08
CA ALA A 17 -7.33 1.58 -13.74
C ALA A 17 -6.55 0.27 -13.66
N ARG A 18 -5.27 0.36 -13.31
CA ARG A 18 -4.42 -0.80 -13.06
C ARG A 18 -5.01 -1.63 -11.92
N THR A 19 -5.00 -2.94 -12.09
CA THR A 19 -5.30 -3.90 -11.03
C THR A 19 -4.27 -3.78 -9.90
N GLU A 20 -4.61 -4.26 -8.70
CA GLU A 20 -3.67 -4.26 -7.57
C GLU A 20 -2.40 -5.05 -7.88
N ALA A 21 -2.50 -6.14 -8.65
CA ALA A 21 -1.37 -6.94 -9.08
C ALA A 21 -0.42 -6.15 -10.01
N GLU A 22 -0.98 -5.37 -10.94
CA GLU A 22 -0.19 -4.50 -11.81
C GLU A 22 0.43 -3.33 -11.04
N MET A 23 -0.31 -2.74 -10.09
CA MET A 23 0.25 -1.70 -9.22
C MET A 23 1.35 -2.24 -8.30
N ALA A 24 1.27 -3.49 -7.86
CA ALA A 24 2.32 -4.10 -7.03
C ALA A 24 3.67 -4.24 -7.75
N GLN A 25 3.67 -4.22 -9.09
CA GLN A 25 4.87 -4.22 -9.92
C GLN A 25 5.37 -2.82 -10.28
N ASP A 26 4.63 -1.76 -9.90
CA ASP A 26 5.06 -0.39 -10.12
C ASP A 26 6.39 -0.12 -9.37
N PRO A 27 7.41 0.46 -10.04
CA PRO A 27 8.70 0.73 -9.41
C PRO A 27 8.59 1.56 -8.13
N ASP A 28 7.67 2.53 -8.08
CA ASP A 28 7.47 3.37 -6.90
C ASP A 28 6.80 2.57 -5.78
N ALA A 29 5.88 1.65 -6.10
CA ALA A 29 5.27 0.75 -5.13
C ALA A 29 6.29 -0.24 -4.55
N VAL A 30 7.19 -0.76 -5.38
CA VAL A 30 8.29 -1.64 -4.94
C VAL A 30 9.27 -0.88 -4.04
N ALA A 31 9.70 0.32 -4.46
CA ALA A 31 10.60 1.16 -3.69
C ALA A 31 9.97 1.58 -2.35
N GLY A 32 8.70 1.99 -2.37
CA GLY A 32 7.94 2.34 -1.17
C GLY A 32 7.82 1.17 -0.19
N ARG A 33 7.54 -0.03 -0.69
CA ARG A 33 7.49 -1.26 0.13
C ARG A 33 8.82 -1.53 0.83
N ALA A 34 9.93 -1.46 0.10
CA ALA A 34 11.25 -1.69 0.67
C ALA A 34 11.58 -0.72 1.83
N ILE A 35 11.18 0.56 1.71
CA ILE A 35 11.36 1.55 2.77
C ILE A 35 10.54 1.20 4.02
N VAL A 36 9.28 0.79 3.83
CA VAL A 36 8.40 0.38 4.94
C VAL A 36 8.99 -0.85 5.64
N GLU A 37 9.35 -1.89 4.88
CA GLU A 37 9.94 -3.12 5.43
C GLU A 37 11.22 -2.85 6.20
N ALA A 38 12.11 -2.00 5.66
CA ALA A 38 13.35 -1.62 6.34
C ALA A 38 13.08 -0.91 7.69
N ARG A 39 12.02 -0.09 7.78
CA ARG A 39 11.64 0.57 9.04
C ARG A 39 11.02 -0.40 10.03
N VAL A 40 10.14 -1.28 9.57
CA VAL A 40 9.51 -2.32 10.40
C VAL A 40 10.56 -3.26 10.99
N ALA A 41 11.62 -3.59 10.24
CA ALA A 41 12.72 -4.41 10.72
C ALA A 41 13.51 -3.79 11.89
N LEU A 42 13.45 -2.47 12.07
CA LEU A 42 14.09 -1.76 13.20
C LEU A 42 13.20 -1.75 14.47
N CYS A 43 11.93 -2.12 14.34
CA CYS A 43 10.99 -2.16 15.46
C CYS A 43 11.14 -3.43 16.29
N THR A 44 10.72 -3.37 17.56
CA THR A 44 10.57 -4.56 18.41
C THR A 44 9.49 -5.49 17.85
N ARG A 45 9.49 -6.77 18.26
CA ARG A 45 8.50 -7.75 17.79
C ARG A 45 7.06 -7.32 18.08
N ASP A 46 6.81 -6.73 19.24
CA ASP A 46 5.46 -6.28 19.61
C ASP A 46 5.00 -5.11 18.73
N GLU A 47 5.90 -4.18 18.40
CA GLU A 47 5.62 -3.07 17.49
C GLU A 47 5.37 -3.56 16.05
N GLN A 48 6.13 -4.55 15.58
CA GLN A 48 5.88 -5.18 14.28
C GLN A 48 4.49 -5.84 14.23
N ALA A 49 4.14 -6.61 15.27
CA ALA A 49 2.83 -7.24 15.38
C ALA A 49 1.69 -6.20 15.41
N ALA A 50 1.88 -5.10 16.14
CA ALA A 50 0.91 -4.00 16.19
C ALA A 50 0.76 -3.29 14.83
N PHE A 51 1.86 -3.04 14.12
CA PHE A 51 1.86 -2.47 12.78
C PHE A 51 1.05 -3.34 11.81
N TRP A 52 1.34 -4.65 11.75
CA TRP A 52 0.63 -5.54 10.84
C TRP A 52 -0.83 -5.77 11.23
N ALA A 53 -1.17 -5.70 12.52
CA ALA A 53 -2.56 -5.71 12.97
C ALA A 53 -3.32 -4.46 12.49
N ALA A 54 -2.69 -3.29 12.53
CA ALA A 54 -3.28 -2.06 12.01
C ALA A 54 -3.47 -2.12 10.49
N VAL A 55 -2.46 -2.59 9.74
CA VAL A 55 -2.56 -2.79 8.28
C VAL A 55 -3.73 -3.71 7.92
N ARG A 56 -3.87 -4.86 8.61
CA ARG A 56 -5.01 -5.77 8.43
C ARG A 56 -6.35 -5.09 8.66
N ARG A 57 -6.47 -4.33 9.75
CA ARG A 57 -7.71 -3.63 10.11
C ARG A 57 -8.10 -2.58 9.07
N CYS A 58 -7.12 -1.88 8.51
CA CYS A 58 -7.38 -0.77 7.59
C CYS A 58 -7.57 -1.22 6.14
N PHE A 59 -6.87 -2.27 5.70
CA PHE A 59 -6.77 -2.63 4.27
C PHE A 59 -7.14 -4.08 3.95
N GLY A 60 -7.43 -4.92 4.96
CA GLY A 60 -7.93 -6.29 4.76
C GLY A 60 -6.93 -7.32 4.22
N GLY A 61 -5.64 -6.98 4.07
CA GLY A 61 -4.61 -7.88 3.52
C GLY A 61 -3.83 -8.70 4.57
N PRO A 62 -3.31 -9.89 4.23
CA PRO A 62 -2.55 -10.74 5.17
C PRO A 62 -1.20 -10.12 5.55
N ALA A 63 -0.68 -10.45 6.76
CA ALA A 63 0.69 -10.08 7.11
C ALA A 63 1.69 -10.91 6.30
N PRO A 64 2.87 -10.34 5.96
CA PRO A 64 3.89 -11.06 5.18
C PRO A 64 4.40 -12.34 5.86
N GLU A 65 4.27 -12.44 7.18
CA GLU A 65 4.61 -13.62 7.99
C GLU A 65 3.72 -14.85 7.69
N ALA A 66 2.58 -14.66 7.03
CA ALA A 66 1.67 -15.74 6.63
C ALA A 66 2.03 -16.38 5.27
N THR A 67 3.07 -15.86 4.59
CA THR A 67 3.50 -16.30 3.26
C THR A 67 4.89 -16.96 3.23
N ALA A 68 5.48 -17.21 4.40
CA ALA A 68 6.74 -17.95 4.56
C ALA A 68 6.52 -19.45 4.74
#